data_AF-A0A833HCI5-F1
#
_entry.id   AF-A0A833HCI5-F1
#
_cell.length_a   1.000
_cell.length_b   1.000
_cell.length_c   1.000
_cell.angle_alpha   90.00
_cell.angle_beta   90.00
_cell.angle_gamma   90.00
#
_symmetry.space_group_name_H-M   'P 1'
#
loop_
_entity.id
_entity.type
_entity.pdbx_description
1 polymer ?
#
loop_
_entity_poly.entity_id
_entity_poly.type
_entity_poly.pdbx_seq_one_letter_code
_entity_poly.pdbx_strand_id
1 'polypeptide(L)'
;MNSHIIVSVLLCTLSCEPAEIRVWDGDSIRLGLTSDAEAVRIFNIDAPEIEGQCSDETNLAQRSKNRLAALLAGQRVEIKHQGKDRYGRSLAAVTVNGVDAGDLLVSEGLARTWSGRRELWC
;
A
#
# COMPACT_ATOMS: atom_id res chain seq x y z
N MET A 1 15.68 -1.27 -10.54
CA MET A 1 14.65 -0.24 -10.80
C MET A 1 13.35 -0.76 -10.24
N ASN A 2 12.85 -0.19 -9.15
CA ASN A 2 11.55 -0.58 -8.59
C ASN A 2 10.43 -0.14 -9.52
N SER A 3 10.03 -1.05 -10.42
CA SER A 3 8.84 -0.90 -11.24
C SER A 3 7.62 -0.93 -10.33
N HIS A 4 6.84 0.14 -10.27
CA HIS A 4 5.54 0.14 -9.61
C HIS A 4 4.52 -0.65 -10.46
N ILE A 5 3.45 -1.11 -9.83
CA ILE A 5 2.36 -1.80 -10.53
C ILE A 5 1.20 -0.82 -10.66
N ILE A 6 0.73 -0.57 -11.88
CA ILE A 6 -0.45 0.26 -12.12
C ILE A 6 -1.68 -0.64 -12.04
N VAL A 7 -2.67 -0.23 -11.25
CA VAL A 7 -3.96 -0.92 -11.15
C VAL A 7 -5.09 0.07 -11.35
N SER A 8 -6.11 -0.32 -12.10
CA SER A 8 -7.37 0.40 -12.18
C SER A 8 -8.25 0.00 -11.01
N VAL A 9 -8.91 0.97 -10.39
CA VAL A 9 -9.80 0.77 -9.24
C VAL A 9 -11.06 1.61 -9.43
N LEU A 10 -12.07 1.32 -8.63
CA LEU A 10 -13.20 2.21 -8.43
C LEU A 10 -13.01 2.92 -7.09
N LEU A 11 -12.49 4.15 -7.10
CA LEU A 11 -12.18 4.90 -5.89
C LEU A 11 -13.47 5.55 -5.35
N CYS A 12 -13.85 5.19 -4.14
CA CYS A 12 -15.12 5.55 -3.54
C CYS A 12 -14.91 6.53 -2.37
N THR A 13 -15.70 7.59 -2.39
CA THR A 13 -15.89 8.53 -1.28
C THR A 13 -17.39 8.70 -1.03
N LEU A 14 -17.99 9.81 -1.46
CA LEU A 14 -19.45 9.98 -1.55
C LEU A 14 -20.02 9.32 -2.81
N SER A 15 -19.24 9.30 -3.89
CA SER A 15 -19.48 8.55 -5.11
C SER A 15 -18.24 7.73 -5.46
N CYS A 16 -18.38 6.83 -6.43
CA CYS A 16 -17.35 5.90 -6.85
C CYS A 16 -16.92 6.23 -8.28
N GLU A 17 -15.66 6.63 -8.47
CA GLU A 17 -15.12 7.05 -9.76
C GLU A 17 -13.95 6.16 -10.20
N PRO A 18 -13.82 5.82 -11.50
CA PRO A 18 -12.65 5.11 -12.00
C PRO A 18 -11.36 5.90 -11.72
N ALA A 19 -10.36 5.21 -11.19
CA ALA A 19 -9.06 5.80 -10.90
C ALA A 19 -7.93 4.81 -11.18
N GLU A 20 -6.71 5.33 -11.31
CA GLU A 20 -5.50 4.53 -11.38
C GLU A 20 -4.63 4.76 -10.15
N ILE A 21 -4.22 3.66 -9.53
CA ILE A 21 -3.32 3.65 -8.39
C ILE A 21 -2.01 2.98 -8.80
N ARG A 22 -0.90 3.57 -8.40
CA ARG A 22 0.43 2.95 -8.54
C ARG A 22 0.84 2.33 -7.23
N VAL A 23 0.98 1.01 -7.20
CA VAL A 23 1.48 0.27 -6.05
C VAL A 23 3.01 0.31 -6.07
N TRP A 24 3.59 1.02 -5.11
CA TRP A 24 5.03 1.27 -5.06
C TRP A 24 5.76 0.13 -4.33
N ASP A 25 5.25 -0.24 -3.15
CA ASP A 25 5.72 -1.36 -2.32
C ASP A 25 4.51 -1.97 -1.56
N GLY A 26 4.76 -2.78 -0.52
CA GLY A 26 3.73 -3.48 0.24
C GLY A 26 2.89 -2.60 1.18
N ASP A 27 3.27 -1.34 1.42
CA ASP A 27 2.51 -0.39 2.24
C ASP A 27 2.39 1.01 1.64
N SER A 28 2.95 1.26 0.47
CA SER A 28 2.98 2.57 -0.17
C SER A 28 2.38 2.54 -1.57
N ILE A 29 1.44 3.44 -1.81
CA ILE A 29 0.76 3.65 -3.08
C ILE A 29 0.88 5.11 -3.53
N ARG A 30 0.66 5.38 -4.82
CA ARG A 30 0.46 6.73 -5.33
C ARG A 30 -0.89 6.86 -6.03
N LEU A 31 -1.61 7.93 -5.72
CA LEU A 31 -2.91 8.23 -6.32
C LEU A 31 -2.71 9.10 -7.56
N GLY A 32 -2.96 8.52 -8.74
CA GLY A 32 -2.71 9.16 -10.03
C GLY A 32 -1.37 8.78 -10.67
N LEU A 33 -1.25 9.11 -11.97
CA LEU A 33 -0.13 8.71 -12.82
C LEU A 33 0.96 9.78 -13.02
N THR A 34 0.71 11.02 -12.63
CA THR A 34 1.65 12.15 -12.84
C THR A 34 2.82 12.11 -11.85
N SER A 35 3.84 12.96 -12.05
CA SER A 35 4.92 13.15 -11.06
C SER A 35 4.40 13.66 -9.71
N ASP A 36 3.34 14.47 -9.76
CA ASP A 36 2.78 15.19 -8.60
C ASP A 36 1.71 14.38 -7.87
N ALA A 37 1.51 13.12 -8.29
CA ALA A 37 0.59 12.18 -7.66
C ALA A 37 0.87 12.07 -6.16
N GLU A 38 -0.21 12.06 -5.38
CA GLU A 38 -0.13 11.95 -3.93
C GLU A 38 0.52 10.62 -3.54
N ALA A 39 1.57 10.68 -2.71
CA ALA A 39 2.15 9.50 -2.09
C ALA A 39 1.41 9.19 -0.79
N VAL A 40 0.92 7.96 -0.65
CA VAL A 40 0.15 7.48 0.48
C VAL A 40 0.84 6.26 1.08
N ARG A 41 1.02 6.26 2.40
CA ARG A 41 1.42 5.09 3.18
C ARG A 41 0.22 4.56 3.95
N ILE A 42 -0.01 3.25 3.86
CA ILE A 42 -1.01 2.52 4.63
C ILE A 42 -0.60 2.60 6.11
N PHE A 43 -1.45 3.22 6.93
CA PHE A 43 -1.03 3.70 8.25
C PHE A 43 -0.86 2.58 9.30
N ASN A 44 -1.62 1.49 9.19
CA ASN A 44 -1.73 0.43 10.20
C ASN A 44 -0.69 -0.68 10.02
N ILE A 45 0.17 -0.62 9.00
CA ILE A 45 1.13 -1.67 8.69
C ILE A 45 2.56 -1.15 8.45
N ASP A 46 3.51 -2.07 8.56
CA ASP A 46 4.83 -1.99 7.95
C ASP A 46 4.99 -3.14 6.96
N ALA A 47 5.46 -2.85 5.75
CA ALA A 47 5.86 -3.87 4.79
C ALA A 47 7.40 -3.95 4.67
N PRO A 48 7.93 -5.13 4.26
CA PRO A 48 9.34 -5.29 3.95
C PRO A 48 9.76 -4.41 2.77
N GLU A 49 11.01 -3.96 2.79
CA GLU A 49 11.54 -3.09 1.74
C GLU A 49 11.96 -3.88 0.51
N ILE A 50 11.70 -3.32 -0.67
CA ILE A 50 12.06 -3.98 -1.94
C ILE A 50 13.59 -4.08 -2.10
N GLU A 51 14.32 -3.09 -1.59
CA GLU A 51 15.78 -3.14 -1.46
C GLU A 51 16.14 -3.58 -0.03
N GLY A 52 15.66 -4.76 0.35
CA GLY A 52 15.83 -5.32 1.69
C GLY A 52 17.27 -5.71 2.02
N GLN A 53 17.57 -5.87 3.31
CA GLN A 53 18.90 -6.21 3.81
C GLN A 53 19.30 -7.66 3.51
N CYS A 54 18.33 -8.54 3.27
CA CYS A 54 18.52 -9.93 2.90
C CYS A 54 17.58 -10.37 1.78
N SER A 55 17.85 -11.54 1.20
CA SER A 55 17.04 -12.13 0.14
C SER A 55 15.61 -12.43 0.58
N ASP A 56 15.43 -12.83 1.84
CA ASP A 56 14.10 -13.18 2.37
C ASP A 56 13.20 -11.95 2.50
N GLU A 57 13.73 -10.84 3.01
CA GLU A 57 13.04 -9.54 3.03
C GLU A 57 12.66 -9.11 1.61
N THR A 58 13.61 -9.14 0.67
CA THR A 58 13.38 -8.74 -0.72
C THR A 58 12.28 -9.59 -1.38
N ASN A 59 12.31 -10.92 -1.17
CA ASN A 59 11.30 -11.84 -1.69
C ASN A 59 9.93 -11.56 -1.06
N LEU A 60 9.89 -11.31 0.25
CA LEU A 60 8.64 -10.98 0.95
C LEU A 60 8.07 -9.63 0.51
N ALA A 61 8.92 -8.64 0.25
CA ALA A 61 8.54 -7.32 -0.26
C ALA A 61 7.85 -7.42 -1.63
N GLN A 62 8.41 -8.22 -2.54
CA GLN A 62 7.80 -8.49 -3.84
C GLN A 62 6.44 -9.18 -3.69
N ARG A 63 6.33 -10.17 -2.81
CA ARG A 63 5.05 -10.86 -2.53
C ARG A 63 4.02 -9.90 -1.95
N SER A 64 4.39 -9.07 -0.97
CA SER A 64 3.51 -8.08 -0.36
C SER A 64 3.00 -7.07 -1.38
N LYS A 65 3.89 -6.51 -2.20
CA LYS A 65 3.54 -5.58 -3.27
C LYS A 65 2.59 -6.19 -4.30
N ASN A 66 2.91 -7.39 -4.79
CA ASN A 66 2.06 -8.09 -5.76
C ASN A 66 0.68 -8.40 -5.17
N ARG A 67 0.63 -8.77 -3.88
CA ARG A 67 -0.63 -9.02 -3.21
C ARG A 67 -1.45 -7.75 -3.04
N LEU A 68 -0.84 -6.64 -2.62
CA LEU A 68 -1.53 -5.36 -2.51
C LEU A 68 -2.12 -4.94 -3.87
N ALA A 69 -1.36 -5.06 -4.95
CA ALA A 69 -1.87 -4.81 -6.30
C ALA A 69 -3.06 -5.71 -6.66
N ALA A 70 -2.98 -7.01 -6.35
CA ALA A 70 -4.07 -7.95 -6.61
C ALA A 70 -5.32 -7.66 -5.76
N LEU A 71 -5.16 -7.19 -4.52
CA LEU A 71 -6.28 -6.77 -3.67
C LEU A 71 -6.98 -5.54 -4.26
N LEU A 72 -6.23 -4.58 -4.79
CA LEU A 72 -6.79 -3.33 -5.30
C LEU A 72 -7.40 -3.47 -6.69
N ALA A 73 -6.81 -4.29 -7.56
CA ALA A 73 -7.14 -4.35 -8.99
C ALA A 73 -8.64 -4.65 -9.26
N GLY A 74 -9.29 -3.71 -9.94
CA GLY A 74 -10.70 -3.80 -10.33
C GLY A 74 -11.69 -3.71 -9.18
N GLN A 75 -11.24 -3.40 -7.97
CA GLN A 75 -12.10 -3.39 -6.78
C GLN A 75 -12.59 -1.99 -6.41
N ARG A 76 -13.61 -1.94 -5.55
CA ARG A 76 -13.99 -0.72 -4.83
C ARG A 76 -12.98 -0.43 -3.74
N VAL A 77 -12.36 0.73 -3.81
CA VAL A 77 -11.32 1.16 -2.87
C VAL A 77 -11.76 2.43 -2.17
N GLU A 78 -11.63 2.47 -0.85
CA GLU A 78 -11.82 3.67 -0.04
C GLU A 78 -10.49 4.03 0.62
N ILE A 79 -10.14 5.32 0.59
CA ILE A 79 -8.91 5.83 1.19
C ILE A 79 -9.31 6.87 2.23
N LYS A 80 -9.03 6.57 3.50
CA LYS A 80 -9.35 7.45 4.62
C LYS A 80 -8.08 8.01 5.23
N HIS A 81 -7.77 9.25 4.87
CA HIS A 81 -6.61 9.99 5.37
C HIS A 81 -6.69 10.25 6.88
N GLN A 82 -5.55 10.15 7.55
CA GLN A 82 -5.39 10.35 8.99
C GLN A 82 -4.29 11.36 9.34
N GLY A 83 -3.51 11.81 8.36
CA GLY A 83 -2.45 12.80 8.56
C GLY A 83 -1.35 12.68 7.53
N LYS A 84 -0.16 13.17 7.88
CA LYS A 84 1.04 13.05 7.05
C LYS A 84 2.21 12.55 7.89
N ASP A 85 3.09 11.79 7.27
CA ASP A 85 4.38 11.44 7.88
C ASP A 85 5.39 12.59 7.75
N ARG A 86 6.55 12.43 8.40
CA ARG A 86 7.64 13.42 8.39
C ARG A 86 8.23 13.70 7.00
N TYR A 87 7.97 12.83 6.03
CA TYR A 87 8.44 12.94 4.66
C TYR A 87 7.39 13.55 3.72
N GLY A 88 6.22 13.90 4.26
CA GLY A 88 5.13 14.53 3.52
C GLY A 88 4.20 13.54 2.81
N ARG A 89 4.38 12.23 3.00
CA ARG A 89 3.41 11.22 2.51
C ARG A 89 2.15 11.29 3.36
N SER A 90 1.00 11.15 2.73
CA SER A 90 -0.25 10.98 3.46
C SER A 90 -0.27 9.63 4.18
N LEU A 91 -0.75 9.61 5.41
CA LEU A 91 -1.07 8.38 6.13
C LEU A 91 -2.56 8.11 5.95
N ALA A 92 -2.93 6.92 5.48
CA ALA A 92 -4.33 6.58 5.26
C ALA A 92 -4.63 5.11 5.58
N ALA A 93 -5.86 4.86 6.00
CA ALA A 93 -6.44 3.51 5.94
C ALA A 93 -6.89 3.25 4.50
N VAL A 94 -6.62 2.05 3.99
CA VAL A 94 -7.02 1.64 2.63
C VAL A 94 -7.93 0.43 2.75
N THR A 95 -9.17 0.60 2.34
CA THR A 95 -10.20 -0.42 2.46
C THR A 95 -10.60 -0.89 1.06
N VAL A 96 -10.72 -2.20 0.87
CA VAL A 96 -11.17 -2.85 -0.36
C VAL A 96 -12.46 -3.59 -0.09
N ASN A 97 -13.55 -3.21 -0.76
CA ASN A 97 -14.88 -3.79 -0.55
C ASN A 97 -15.29 -3.87 0.94
N GLY A 98 -14.95 -2.86 1.74
CA GLY A 98 -15.24 -2.81 3.18
C GLY A 98 -14.25 -3.55 4.10
N VAL A 99 -13.19 -4.17 3.55
CA VAL A 99 -12.15 -4.87 4.33
C VAL A 99 -10.84 -4.09 4.28
N ASP A 100 -10.16 -3.92 5.42
CA ASP A 100 -8.87 -3.24 5.47
C ASP A 100 -7.78 -4.04 4.74
N ALA A 101 -7.14 -3.42 3.75
CA ALA A 101 -6.12 -4.06 2.93
C ALA A 101 -4.86 -4.38 3.73
N GLY A 102 -4.51 -3.53 4.70
CA GLY A 102 -3.36 -3.75 5.55
C GLY A 102 -3.55 -4.95 6.47
N ASP A 103 -4.72 -5.06 7.10
CA ASP A 103 -5.04 -6.21 7.94
C ASP A 103 -5.04 -7.53 7.14
N LEU A 104 -5.50 -7.50 5.88
CA LEU A 104 -5.40 -8.66 4.98
C LEU A 104 -3.93 -9.05 4.73
N LEU A 105 -3.05 -8.09 4.41
CA LEU A 105 -1.62 -8.37 4.22
C LEU A 105 -0.96 -8.92 5.48
N VAL A 106 -1.31 -8.40 6.66
CA VAL A 106 -0.83 -8.91 7.94
C VAL A 106 -1.31 -10.34 8.18
N SER A 107 -2.59 -10.62 7.93
CA SER A 107 -3.17 -11.96 8.09
C SER A 107 -2.51 -13.01 7.19
N GLU A 108 -2.01 -12.59 6.04
CA GLU A 108 -1.30 -13.43 5.07
C GLU A 108 0.21 -13.52 5.33
N GLY A 109 0.71 -12.86 6.38
CA GLY A 109 2.14 -12.84 6.73
C GLY A 109 2.99 -12.04 5.76
N LEU A 110 2.41 -11.08 5.04
CA LEU A 110 3.09 -10.25 4.03
C LEU A 110 3.45 -8.86 4.57
N ALA A 111 2.82 -8.43 5.64
CA ALA A 111 3.11 -7.20 6.38
C ALA A 111 3.05 -7.46 7.90
N ARG A 112 3.49 -6.50 8.70
CA ARG A 112 3.32 -6.49 10.16
C ARG A 112 2.43 -5.34 10.55
N THR A 113 1.69 -5.47 11.65
CA THR A 113 0.99 -4.33 12.25
C THR A 113 2.00 -3.28 12.68
N TRP A 114 1.73 -2.02 12.35
CA TRP A 114 2.61 -0.91 12.71
C TRP A 114 2.71 -0.75 14.23
N SER A 115 3.91 -0.93 14.78
CA SER A 115 4.19 -0.86 16.22
C SER A 115 4.76 0.49 16.69
N GLY A 116 4.77 1.51 15.81
CA GLY A 116 5.37 2.83 16.08
C GLY A 116 6.83 2.96 15.65
N ARG A 117 7.46 1.87 15.23
CA ARG A 117 8.81 1.86 14.64
C ARG A 117 8.92 0.77 13.59
N ARG A 118 9.92 0.90 12.73
CA ARG A 118 10.26 -0.14 11.77
C ARG A 118 10.98 -1.30 12.44
N GLU A 119 10.69 -2.51 12.00
CA GLU A 119 11.32 -3.74 12.50
C GLU A 119 12.13 -4.42 11.40
N LEU A 120 13.03 -5.33 11.80
CA LEU A 120 13.83 -6.12 10.87
C LEU A 120 13.00 -7.27 10.28
N TRP A 121 13.22 -7.52 8.99
CA TRP A 121 12.59 -8.59 8.20
C TRP A 121 13.52 -9.77 7.91
N CYS A 122 14.80 -9.57 8.24
CA CYS A 122 15.78 -10.60 8.52
C CYS A 122 15.75 -10.84 10.05
#